data_AF-A0A812IR84-F1
#
_entry.id   AF-A0A812IR84-F1
#
_cell.length_a   1.000
_cell.length_b   1.000
_cell.length_c   1.000
_cell.angle_alpha   90.00
_cell.angle_beta   90.00
_cell.angle_gamma   90.00
#
_symmetry.space_group_name_H-M   'P 1'
#
loop_
_entity.id
_entity.type
_entity.pdbx_description
1 polymer ?
#
loop_
_entity_poly.entity_id
_entity_poly.type
_entity_poly.pdbx_seq_one_letter_code
_entity_poly.pdbx_strand_id
1 'polypeptide(L)'
;MEQALSALQALFSSPDPATKKEADAFLTKFQQTPVAWEVSDKLLSAADVPMMEYRFFGAQTMRTKVQFDFYELPVESYGALRDSMLNHIDRFRAAEHQPIHTQLAIALADLAIQMDNAWPNPIETLFQRFGQTPQSWSTLLEVMKMLPEENNNYKLMTDSFKRESCSQRIQAATAQVVQFLLNLQCSDVQAKRKVLECFLSWIKYTNLQANEIAQNPFIPECFKYVVEGGELSETATDIIIEVLRMCSQDFSVYQPVIQVILSQLGGLRTKFEALLGRGAEAALDADQDGLLQICRIYVETGECLVPIIMQQSSEAEVVLILQVILRCTDLPSQEICAIPLEFWHRLANEVCRHPENDVKIDQFQGVYKELLSISIRRCTLNATQDPFQADDEVAASRQRFLGLVEDCLEILTPNAALEHVLQSLLEGQRQGVTVQEAHFFVLALVGSRAEVREGSVLWQLIQGLPPLISSPVPADSMEG
;
A
#
# COMPACT_ATOMS: atom_id res chain seq x y z
N MET A 1 23.30 -33.30 16.62
CA MET A 1 23.85 -31.93 16.82
C MET A 1 25.18 -31.74 16.11
N GLU A 2 26.19 -32.59 16.32
CA GLU A 2 27.52 -32.45 15.68
C GLU A 2 27.48 -32.36 14.14
N GLN A 3 26.70 -33.21 13.48
CA GLN A 3 26.55 -33.17 12.01
C GLN A 3 25.94 -31.85 11.52
N ALA A 4 24.96 -31.31 12.25
CA ALA A 4 24.36 -30.02 11.92
C ALA A 4 25.35 -28.87 12.13
N LEU A 5 26.13 -28.89 13.23
CA LEU A 5 27.18 -27.90 13.48
C LEU A 5 28.28 -27.93 12.41
N SER A 6 28.71 -29.12 11.98
CA SER A 6 29.69 -29.28 10.92
C SER A 6 29.18 -28.72 9.58
N ALA A 7 27.92 -28.99 9.24
CA ALA A 7 27.30 -28.42 8.04
C ALA A 7 27.14 -26.90 8.14
N LEU A 8 26.74 -26.36 9.30
CA LEU A 8 26.67 -24.90 9.52
C LEU A 8 28.05 -24.25 9.39
N GLN A 9 29.10 -24.87 9.94
CA GLN A 9 30.46 -24.40 9.78
C GLN A 9 30.89 -24.40 8.30
N ALA A 10 30.58 -25.46 7.56
CA ALA A 10 30.86 -25.54 6.13
C ALA A 10 30.11 -24.45 5.34
N LEU A 11 28.84 -24.19 5.68
CA LEU A 11 28.02 -23.18 5.01
C LEU A 11 28.56 -21.75 5.22
N PHE A 12 28.92 -21.39 6.44
CA PHE A 12 29.30 -20.02 6.78
C PHE A 12 30.80 -19.74 6.68
N SER A 13 31.67 -20.76 6.84
CA SER A 13 33.12 -20.56 6.90
C SER A 13 33.90 -21.09 5.69
N SER A 14 33.31 -21.96 4.85
CA SER A 14 34.04 -22.48 3.68
C SER A 14 34.23 -21.40 2.61
N PRO A 15 35.41 -21.28 1.97
CA PRO A 15 35.60 -20.41 0.80
C PRO A 15 35.08 -21.04 -0.50
N ASP A 16 34.82 -22.35 -0.53
CA ASP A 16 34.39 -23.08 -1.72
C ASP A 16 32.86 -23.05 -1.90
N PRO A 17 32.34 -22.50 -3.03
CA PRO A 17 30.90 -22.46 -3.30
C PRO A 17 30.24 -23.84 -3.40
N ALA A 18 30.95 -24.87 -3.87
CA ALA A 18 30.39 -26.22 -3.97
C ALA A 18 30.12 -26.81 -2.57
N THR A 19 31.10 -26.70 -1.67
CA THR A 19 30.96 -27.08 -0.27
C THR A 19 29.79 -26.37 0.42
N LYS A 20 29.61 -25.05 0.18
CA LYS A 20 28.46 -24.32 0.74
C LYS A 20 27.13 -24.86 0.24
N LYS A 21 27.03 -25.17 -1.06
CA LYS A 21 25.82 -25.72 -1.67
C LYS A 21 25.49 -27.11 -1.13
N GLU A 22 26.48 -27.96 -0.90
CA GLU A 22 26.29 -29.27 -0.28
C GLU A 22 25.82 -29.16 1.17
N ALA A 23 26.42 -28.25 1.94
CA ALA A 23 26.03 -27.98 3.31
C ALA A 23 24.59 -27.45 3.40
N ASP A 24 24.20 -26.52 2.52
CA ASP A 24 22.84 -25.99 2.43
C ASP A 24 21.81 -27.07 2.08
N ALA A 25 22.13 -27.93 1.09
CA ALA A 25 21.28 -29.06 0.72
C ALA A 25 21.13 -30.08 1.86
N PHE A 26 22.20 -30.32 2.63
CA PHE A 26 22.13 -31.16 3.82
C PHE A 26 21.25 -30.51 4.90
N LEU A 27 21.45 -29.24 5.21
CA LEU A 27 20.70 -28.52 6.24
C LEU A 27 19.21 -28.44 5.89
N THR A 28 18.86 -28.23 4.62
CA THR A 28 17.47 -28.26 4.14
C THR A 28 16.80 -29.61 4.41
N LYS A 29 17.50 -30.72 4.14
CA LYS A 29 16.99 -32.07 4.46
C LYS A 29 16.94 -32.31 5.96
N PHE A 30 17.93 -31.81 6.69
CA PHE A 30 18.01 -31.93 8.14
C PHE A 30 16.80 -31.26 8.82
N GLN A 31 16.38 -30.08 8.35
CA GLN A 31 15.22 -29.35 8.88
C GLN A 31 13.91 -30.15 8.78
N GLN A 32 13.81 -31.12 7.88
CA GLN A 32 12.63 -31.98 7.74
C GLN A 32 12.64 -33.16 8.72
N THR A 33 13.73 -33.40 9.44
CA THR A 33 13.84 -34.55 10.37
C THR A 33 13.28 -34.21 11.77
N PRO A 34 12.72 -35.18 12.51
CA PRO A 34 12.24 -34.93 13.88
C PRO A 34 13.34 -34.46 14.85
N VAL A 35 14.60 -34.84 14.59
CA VAL A 35 15.77 -34.44 15.41
C VAL A 35 16.02 -32.92 15.34
N ALA A 36 15.50 -32.24 14.30
CA ALA A 36 15.66 -30.80 14.14
C ALA A 36 15.00 -30.00 15.28
N TRP A 37 13.93 -30.50 15.91
CA TRP A 37 13.32 -29.86 17.08
C TRP A 37 14.33 -29.69 18.21
N GLU A 38 14.93 -30.80 18.64
CA GLU A 38 15.89 -30.84 19.75
C GLU A 38 17.17 -30.06 19.44
N VAL A 39 17.69 -30.17 18.21
CA VAL A 39 18.90 -29.45 17.81
C VAL A 39 18.66 -27.95 17.75
N SER A 40 17.50 -27.51 17.24
CA SER A 40 17.14 -26.08 17.19
C SER A 40 17.00 -25.49 18.58
N ASP A 41 16.32 -26.20 19.48
CA ASP A 41 16.22 -25.81 20.89
C ASP A 41 17.60 -25.69 21.56
N LYS A 42 18.50 -26.65 21.32
CA LYS A 42 19.88 -26.61 21.84
C LYS A 42 20.69 -25.44 21.28
N LEU A 43 20.56 -25.12 20.00
CA LEU A 43 21.22 -23.96 19.38
C LEU A 43 20.74 -22.64 20.00
N LEU A 44 19.47 -22.56 20.39
CA LEU A 44 18.91 -21.37 21.02
C LEU A 44 19.26 -21.31 22.53
N SER A 45 19.31 -22.46 23.20
CA SER A 45 19.61 -22.62 24.64
C SER A 45 21.09 -22.50 25.00
N ALA A 46 22.02 -22.91 24.13
CA ALA A 46 23.44 -22.96 24.48
C ALA A 46 24.02 -21.56 24.75
N ALA A 47 24.88 -21.45 25.77
CA ALA A 47 25.64 -20.22 26.05
C ALA A 47 26.69 -19.96 24.95
N ASP A 48 27.45 -21.00 24.60
CA ASP A 48 28.67 -20.89 23.80
C ASP A 48 28.43 -21.32 22.34
N VAL A 49 27.51 -20.66 21.65
CA VAL A 49 27.33 -20.86 20.20
C VAL A 49 28.32 -19.96 19.45
N PRO A 50 29.17 -20.51 18.56
CA PRO A 50 30.27 -19.74 17.95
C PRO A 50 29.84 -18.56 17.06
N MET A 51 28.68 -18.68 16.42
CA MET A 51 28.22 -17.77 15.37
C MET A 51 26.73 -17.48 15.55
N MET A 52 26.32 -16.23 15.34
CA MET A 52 24.91 -15.82 15.47
C MET A 52 24.03 -16.46 14.40
N GLU A 53 24.60 -16.73 13.24
CA GLU A 53 23.99 -17.43 12.11
C GLU A 53 23.48 -18.83 12.49
N TYR A 54 24.13 -19.49 13.46
CA TYR A 54 23.71 -20.81 13.92
C TYR A 54 22.45 -20.71 14.79
N ARG A 55 22.34 -19.62 15.57
CA ARG A 55 21.13 -19.33 16.35
C ARG A 55 19.99 -18.90 15.42
N PHE A 56 20.29 -18.14 14.37
CA PHE A 56 19.32 -17.81 13.32
C PHE A 56 18.81 -19.08 12.62
N PHE A 57 19.69 -20.00 12.24
CA PHE A 57 19.29 -21.31 11.71
C PHE A 57 18.37 -22.05 12.69
N GLY A 58 18.69 -22.05 13.99
CA GLY A 58 17.83 -22.66 15.02
C GLY A 58 16.44 -22.03 15.08
N ALA A 59 16.34 -20.70 15.13
CA ALA A 59 15.05 -19.99 15.18
C ALA A 59 14.23 -20.18 13.90
N GLN A 60 14.86 -20.10 12.73
CA GLN A 60 14.21 -20.34 11.44
C GLN A 60 13.72 -21.79 11.34
N THR A 61 14.54 -22.76 11.75
CA THR A 61 14.17 -24.18 11.75
C THR A 61 12.98 -24.43 12.68
N MET A 62 12.99 -23.82 13.87
CA MET A 62 11.88 -23.91 14.83
C MET A 62 10.58 -23.38 14.23
N ARG A 63 10.61 -22.22 13.57
CA ARG A 63 9.46 -21.69 12.84
C ARG A 63 8.96 -22.67 11.79
N THR A 64 9.84 -23.13 10.88
CA THR A 64 9.48 -24.10 9.83
C THR A 64 8.85 -25.36 10.41
N LYS A 65 9.43 -25.86 11.50
CA LYS A 65 8.93 -27.04 12.20
C LYS A 65 7.52 -26.84 12.79
N VAL A 66 7.23 -25.70 13.41
CA VAL A 66 5.87 -25.37 13.87
C VAL A 66 4.91 -25.18 12.69
N GLN A 67 5.37 -24.61 11.58
CA GLN A 67 4.54 -24.35 10.40
C GLN A 67 4.12 -25.62 9.67
N PHE A 68 5.03 -26.58 9.50
CA PHE A 68 4.81 -27.74 8.62
C PHE A 68 4.76 -29.09 9.34
N ASP A 69 5.50 -29.22 10.44
CA ASP A 69 5.80 -30.53 11.07
C ASP A 69 5.28 -30.62 12.52
N PHE A 70 4.33 -29.77 12.92
CA PHE A 70 3.79 -29.77 14.28
C PHE A 70 3.14 -31.11 14.68
N TYR A 71 2.65 -31.88 13.70
CA TYR A 71 2.09 -33.22 13.89
C TYR A 71 3.12 -34.24 14.40
N GLU A 72 4.43 -33.97 14.29
CA GLU A 72 5.48 -34.84 14.84
C GLU A 72 5.49 -34.86 16.38
N LEU A 73 4.92 -33.83 17.01
CA LEU A 73 5.02 -33.64 18.46
C LEU A 73 3.83 -34.24 19.22
N PRO A 74 4.09 -35.01 20.29
CA PRO A 74 3.06 -35.50 21.18
C PRO A 74 2.50 -34.34 22.05
N VAL A 75 1.21 -34.37 22.36
CA VAL A 75 0.50 -33.30 23.09
C VAL A 75 1.14 -32.98 24.45
N GLU A 76 1.71 -33.98 25.13
CA GLU A 76 2.40 -33.85 26.41
C GLU A 76 3.64 -32.93 26.32
N SER A 77 4.22 -32.80 25.12
CA SER A 77 5.39 -31.96 24.87
C SER A 77 5.06 -30.48 24.60
N TYR A 78 3.80 -30.17 24.29
CA TYR A 78 3.39 -28.83 23.85
C TYR A 78 3.67 -27.75 24.90
N GLY A 79 3.39 -28.04 26.18
CA GLY A 79 3.68 -27.10 27.27
C GLY A 79 5.16 -26.78 27.39
N ALA A 80 6.02 -27.81 27.33
CA ALA A 80 7.47 -27.63 27.40
C ALA A 80 8.02 -26.86 26.21
N LEU A 81 7.52 -27.13 24.98
CA LEU A 81 7.89 -26.37 23.79
C LEU A 81 7.50 -24.90 23.91
N ARG A 82 6.26 -24.62 24.32
CA ARG A 82 5.78 -23.25 24.56
C ARG A 82 6.69 -22.50 25.53
N ASP A 83 6.99 -23.11 26.67
CA ASP A 83 7.79 -22.47 27.71
C ASP A 83 9.24 -22.24 27.21
N SER A 84 9.79 -23.18 26.43
CA SER A 84 11.10 -22.99 25.80
C SER A 84 11.11 -21.83 24.80
N MET A 85 10.09 -21.75 23.93
CA MET A 85 9.94 -20.67 22.96
C MET A 85 9.80 -19.30 23.62
N LEU A 86 9.03 -19.20 24.71
CA LEU A 86 8.90 -17.97 25.50
C LEU A 86 10.22 -17.56 26.15
N ASN A 87 11.05 -18.52 26.59
CA ASN A 87 12.37 -18.22 27.12
C ASN A 87 13.37 -17.79 26.03
N HIS A 88 13.30 -18.41 24.84
CA HIS A 88 14.16 -18.06 23.71
C HIS A 88 13.91 -16.62 23.24
N ILE A 89 12.65 -16.25 23.03
CA ILE A 89 12.34 -14.90 22.54
C ILE A 89 12.75 -13.82 23.55
N ASP A 90 12.60 -14.08 24.86
CA ASP A 90 13.03 -13.17 25.94
C ASP A 90 14.56 -13.02 25.96
N ARG A 91 15.29 -14.12 25.71
CA ARG A 91 16.75 -14.13 25.62
C ARG A 91 17.27 -13.29 24.45
N PHE A 92 16.58 -13.32 23.31
CA PHE A 92 17.03 -12.64 22.08
C PHE A 92 16.39 -11.27 21.85
N ARG A 93 15.98 -10.57 22.93
CA ARG A 93 15.33 -9.24 22.84
C ARG A 93 16.21 -8.08 22.38
N ALA A 94 17.54 -8.25 22.40
CA ALA A 94 18.48 -7.19 22.04
C ALA A 94 18.39 -6.87 20.55
N ALA A 95 18.59 -5.60 20.18
CA ALA A 95 18.45 -5.13 18.80
C ALA A 95 19.40 -5.85 17.83
N GLU A 96 20.60 -6.24 18.26
CA GLU A 96 21.54 -7.04 17.45
C GLU A 96 21.02 -8.46 17.12
N HIS A 97 19.95 -8.91 17.76
CA HIS A 97 19.35 -10.24 17.57
C HIS A 97 18.01 -10.16 16.84
N GLN A 98 17.64 -9.00 16.29
CA GLN A 98 16.34 -8.78 15.65
C GLN A 98 15.95 -9.87 14.63
N PRO A 99 16.84 -10.35 13.72
CA PRO A 99 16.45 -11.40 12.78
C PRO A 99 16.02 -12.71 13.46
N ILE A 100 16.65 -13.07 14.58
CA ILE A 100 16.31 -14.27 15.37
C ILE A 100 15.01 -14.03 16.11
N HIS A 101 14.89 -12.87 16.75
CA HIS A 101 13.70 -12.47 17.51
C HIS A 101 12.44 -12.50 16.64
N THR A 102 12.50 -11.96 15.42
CA THR A 102 11.40 -12.01 14.45
C THR A 102 11.01 -13.44 14.07
N GLN A 103 11.97 -14.35 13.81
CA GLN A 103 11.61 -15.76 13.54
C GLN A 103 10.93 -16.42 14.74
N LEU A 104 11.37 -16.12 15.96
CA LEU A 104 10.76 -16.65 17.18
C LEU A 104 9.37 -16.06 17.43
N ALA A 105 9.14 -14.78 17.14
CA ALA A 105 7.84 -14.14 17.27
C ALA A 105 6.80 -14.77 16.34
N ILE A 106 7.19 -15.04 15.08
CA ILE A 106 6.35 -15.74 14.11
C ILE A 106 6.07 -17.17 14.58
N ALA A 107 7.12 -17.90 14.98
CA ALA A 107 6.97 -19.27 15.46
C ALA A 107 6.08 -19.37 16.71
N LEU A 108 6.12 -18.37 17.61
CA LEU A 108 5.22 -18.28 18.77
C LEU A 108 3.77 -18.02 18.36
N ALA A 109 3.53 -17.17 17.37
CA ALA A 109 2.21 -16.94 16.81
C ALA A 109 1.64 -18.21 16.17
N ASP A 110 2.42 -18.88 15.33
CA ASP A 110 2.08 -20.18 14.72
C ASP A 110 1.78 -21.23 15.79
N LEU A 111 2.61 -21.29 16.85
CA LEU A 111 2.45 -22.23 17.95
C LEU A 111 1.15 -21.98 18.71
N ALA A 112 0.78 -20.72 18.95
CA ALA A 112 -0.48 -20.36 19.60
C ALA A 112 -1.70 -20.84 18.80
N ILE A 113 -1.63 -20.77 17.47
CA ILE A 113 -2.68 -21.29 16.58
C ILE A 113 -2.71 -22.83 16.61
N GLN A 114 -1.54 -23.48 16.49
CA GLN A 114 -1.43 -24.93 16.41
C GLN A 114 -1.81 -25.67 17.69
N MET A 115 -1.51 -25.09 18.86
CA MET A 115 -1.83 -25.68 20.16
C MET A 115 -3.33 -25.60 20.50
N ASP A 116 -4.07 -24.64 19.96
CA ASP A 116 -5.50 -24.43 20.17
C ASP A 116 -5.92 -24.65 21.64
N ASN A 117 -6.64 -25.73 21.98
CA ASN A 117 -7.12 -26.02 23.33
C ASN A 117 -6.00 -26.34 24.33
N ALA A 118 -4.83 -26.79 23.86
CA ALA A 118 -3.66 -27.01 24.72
C ALA A 118 -3.02 -25.69 25.19
N TRP A 119 -3.35 -24.56 24.55
CA TRP A 119 -3.00 -23.22 24.99
C TRP A 119 -4.22 -22.29 24.91
N PRO A 120 -5.13 -22.33 25.89
CA PRO A 120 -6.42 -21.65 25.78
C PRO A 120 -6.30 -20.12 25.76
N ASN A 121 -5.37 -19.55 26.55
CA ASN A 121 -5.24 -18.11 26.72
C ASN A 121 -3.84 -17.59 26.29
N PRO A 122 -3.47 -17.67 24.99
CA PRO A 122 -2.13 -17.25 24.55
C PRO A 122 -1.90 -15.77 24.75
N ILE A 123 -2.90 -14.93 24.45
CA ILE A 123 -2.81 -13.48 24.56
C ILE A 123 -2.63 -13.05 26.01
N GLU A 124 -3.41 -13.61 26.94
CA GLU A 124 -3.26 -13.35 28.37
C GLU A 124 -1.88 -13.77 28.89
N THR A 125 -1.40 -14.96 28.47
CA THR A 125 -0.07 -15.46 28.84
C THR A 125 1.03 -14.48 28.39
N LEU A 126 0.93 -13.96 27.17
CA LEU A 126 1.88 -13.00 26.62
C LEU A 126 1.82 -11.66 27.35
N PHE A 127 0.63 -11.17 27.71
CA PHE A 127 0.49 -9.97 28.54
C PHE A 127 1.10 -10.14 29.94
N GLN A 128 0.86 -11.28 30.58
CA GLN A 128 1.44 -11.58 31.89
C GLN A 128 2.97 -11.66 31.82
N ARG A 129 3.51 -12.26 30.74
CA ARG A 129 4.96 -12.44 30.58
C ARG A 129 5.69 -11.17 30.15
N PHE A 130 5.14 -10.42 29.19
CA PHE A 130 5.85 -9.33 28.50
C PHE A 130 5.20 -7.95 28.62
N GLY A 131 3.97 -7.86 29.17
CA GLY A 131 3.25 -6.60 29.31
C GLY A 131 3.62 -5.79 30.56
N GLN A 132 4.26 -6.41 31.55
CA GLN A 132 4.49 -5.81 32.86
C GLN A 132 5.72 -4.89 32.94
N THR A 133 6.70 -5.07 32.05
CA THR A 133 7.96 -4.30 32.09
C THR A 133 8.24 -3.60 30.76
N PRO A 134 8.66 -2.32 30.76
CA PRO A 134 8.96 -1.59 29.53
C PRO A 134 9.99 -2.28 28.63
N GLN A 135 10.94 -3.00 29.21
CA GLN A 135 11.99 -3.72 28.49
C GLN A 135 11.44 -4.88 27.64
N SER A 136 10.28 -5.43 27.98
CA SER A 136 9.65 -6.54 27.26
C SER A 136 8.54 -6.11 26.30
N TRP A 137 8.12 -4.85 26.30
CA TRP A 137 7.04 -4.37 25.43
C TRP A 137 7.35 -4.56 23.95
N SER A 138 8.59 -4.35 23.51
CA SER A 138 8.97 -4.64 22.12
C SER A 138 8.74 -6.10 21.75
N THR A 139 8.97 -7.03 22.67
CA THR A 139 8.72 -8.46 22.42
C THR A 139 7.22 -8.74 22.35
N LEU A 140 6.45 -8.16 23.27
CA LEU A 140 5.00 -8.28 23.26
C LEU A 140 4.40 -7.77 21.95
N LEU A 141 4.78 -6.57 21.51
CA LEU A 141 4.29 -5.94 20.28
C LEU A 141 4.59 -6.79 19.04
N GLU A 142 5.79 -7.36 18.96
CA GLU A 142 6.18 -8.18 17.82
C GLU A 142 5.36 -9.48 17.75
N VAL A 143 5.17 -10.18 18.87
CA VAL A 143 4.31 -11.38 18.89
C VAL A 143 2.83 -11.02 18.66
N MET A 144 2.34 -9.93 19.25
CA MET A 144 0.96 -9.48 19.07
C MET A 144 0.65 -9.09 17.64
N LYS A 145 1.61 -8.47 16.94
CA LYS A 145 1.49 -8.19 15.50
C LYS A 145 1.42 -9.48 14.68
N MET A 146 2.26 -10.47 14.98
CA MET A 146 2.30 -11.72 14.21
C MET A 146 1.05 -12.60 14.39
N LEU A 147 0.36 -12.56 15.53
CA LEU A 147 -0.81 -13.40 15.81
C LEU A 147 -1.92 -13.30 14.73
N PRO A 148 -2.50 -12.12 14.45
CA PRO A 148 -3.50 -11.98 13.40
C PRO A 148 -2.95 -12.23 11.99
N GLU A 149 -1.69 -11.89 11.72
CA GLU A 149 -1.04 -12.11 10.42
C GLU A 149 -0.87 -13.60 10.11
N GLU A 150 -0.35 -14.39 11.04
CA GLU A 150 -0.13 -15.83 10.85
C GLU A 150 -1.44 -16.62 10.85
N ASN A 151 -2.47 -16.16 11.59
CA ASN A 151 -3.79 -16.79 11.52
C ASN A 151 -4.42 -16.69 10.12
N ASN A 152 -4.01 -15.70 9.32
CA ASN A 152 -4.38 -15.53 7.92
C ASN A 152 -3.32 -16.05 6.93
N ASN A 153 -2.17 -16.54 7.41
CA ASN A 153 -1.11 -17.08 6.56
C ASN A 153 -1.44 -18.51 6.10
N TYR A 154 -1.70 -18.69 4.80
CA TYR A 154 -2.01 -19.99 4.19
C TYR A 154 -0.85 -21.00 4.21
N LYS A 155 0.39 -20.56 4.48
CA LYS A 155 1.55 -21.46 4.58
C LYS A 155 1.55 -22.30 5.86
N LEU A 156 0.90 -21.82 6.92
CA LEU A 156 0.76 -22.57 8.17
C LEU A 156 -0.14 -23.80 7.94
N MET A 157 0.41 -25.01 8.10
CA MET A 157 -0.33 -26.26 7.93
C MET A 157 -1.14 -26.57 9.19
N THR A 158 -2.27 -25.89 9.32
CA THR A 158 -3.22 -26.06 10.41
C THR A 158 -4.64 -26.21 9.86
N ASP A 159 -5.50 -26.88 10.59
CA ASP A 159 -6.88 -27.11 10.17
C ASP A 159 -7.76 -25.86 10.35
N SER A 160 -8.89 -25.82 9.64
CA SER A 160 -9.80 -24.66 9.65
C SER A 160 -10.43 -24.42 11.03
N PHE A 161 -10.62 -25.45 11.84
CA PHE A 161 -11.23 -25.33 13.16
C PHE A 161 -10.30 -24.60 14.13
N LYS A 162 -9.00 -24.94 14.12
CA LYS A 162 -7.99 -24.21 14.92
C LYS A 162 -7.87 -22.75 14.49
N ARG A 163 -7.90 -22.46 13.19
CA ARG A 163 -7.87 -21.07 12.69
C ARG A 163 -9.08 -20.26 13.12
N GLU A 164 -10.26 -20.87 13.04
CA GLU A 164 -11.51 -20.23 13.48
C GLU A 164 -11.51 -19.99 15.00
N SER A 165 -11.11 -20.98 15.79
CA SER A 165 -10.92 -20.86 17.24
C SER A 165 -9.95 -19.74 17.60
N CYS A 166 -8.79 -19.67 16.93
CA CYS A 166 -7.81 -18.60 17.15
C CYS A 166 -8.37 -17.23 16.72
N SER A 167 -9.06 -17.15 15.57
CA SER A 167 -9.71 -15.93 15.09
C SER A 167 -10.70 -15.38 16.12
N GLN A 168 -11.54 -16.24 16.71
CA GLN A 168 -12.48 -15.84 17.77
C GLN A 168 -11.76 -15.30 19.01
N ARG A 169 -10.64 -15.91 19.41
CA ARG A 169 -9.82 -15.44 20.55
C ARG A 169 -9.16 -14.08 20.26
N ILE A 170 -8.62 -13.90 19.05
CA ILE A 170 -8.05 -12.63 18.60
C ILE A 170 -9.13 -11.55 18.63
N GLN A 171 -10.29 -11.81 18.02
CA GLN A 171 -11.42 -10.88 18.02
C GLN A 171 -11.91 -10.51 19.42
N ALA A 172 -11.95 -11.48 20.35
CA ALA A 172 -12.33 -11.22 21.74
C ALA A 172 -11.31 -10.35 22.49
N ALA A 173 -10.03 -10.39 22.09
CA ALA A 173 -8.96 -9.63 22.71
C ALA A 173 -8.72 -8.25 22.07
N THR A 174 -9.32 -7.96 20.91
CA THR A 174 -9.06 -6.74 20.13
C THR A 174 -9.15 -5.47 20.97
N ALA A 175 -10.24 -5.27 21.71
CA ALA A 175 -10.42 -4.07 22.54
C ALA A 175 -9.33 -3.94 23.63
N GLN A 176 -8.92 -5.06 24.25
CA GLN A 176 -7.87 -5.06 25.26
C GLN A 176 -6.52 -4.68 24.64
N VAL A 177 -6.18 -5.23 23.47
CA VAL A 177 -4.91 -4.95 22.80
C VAL A 177 -4.87 -3.50 22.32
N VAL A 178 -5.91 -3.01 21.67
CA VAL A 178 -5.99 -1.59 21.25
C VAL A 178 -5.86 -0.66 22.46
N GLN A 179 -6.56 -0.94 23.56
CA GLN A 179 -6.43 -0.14 24.78
C GLN A 179 -5.01 -0.19 25.36
N PHE A 180 -4.34 -1.33 25.30
CA PHE A 180 -2.94 -1.43 25.70
C PHE A 180 -2.03 -0.57 24.81
N LEU A 181 -2.18 -0.64 23.49
CA LEU A 181 -1.43 0.16 22.54
C LEU A 181 -1.57 1.67 22.80
N LEU A 182 -2.78 2.13 23.12
CA LEU A 182 -3.07 3.53 23.43
C LEU A 182 -2.37 4.02 24.70
N ASN A 183 -2.19 3.15 25.69
CA ASN A 183 -1.60 3.51 26.98
C ASN A 183 -0.07 3.36 27.01
N LEU A 184 0.52 2.73 26.00
CA LEU A 184 1.96 2.51 25.91
C LEU A 184 2.72 3.83 25.78
N GLN A 185 3.61 4.08 26.74
CA GLN A 185 4.54 5.20 26.69
C GLN A 185 5.74 4.82 25.82
N CYS A 186 5.85 5.47 24.66
CA CYS A 186 6.93 5.20 23.72
C CYS A 186 8.19 5.98 24.11
N SER A 187 9.33 5.30 24.21
CA SER A 187 10.64 5.91 24.53
C SER A 187 11.22 6.72 23.37
N ASP A 188 10.90 6.30 22.14
CA ASP A 188 11.48 6.81 20.90
C ASP A 188 10.53 6.54 19.71
N VAL A 189 10.95 7.02 18.54
CA VAL A 189 10.21 6.88 17.28
C VAL A 189 10.08 5.42 16.84
N GLN A 190 11.09 4.56 17.08
CA GLN A 190 11.03 3.16 16.70
C GLN A 190 10.01 2.39 17.56
N ALA A 191 9.95 2.69 18.85
CA ALA A 191 8.93 2.15 19.75
C ALA A 191 7.52 2.56 19.29
N LYS A 192 7.32 3.83 18.91
CA LYS A 192 6.04 4.30 18.36
C LYS A 192 5.70 3.61 17.04
N ARG A 193 6.68 3.41 16.14
CA ARG A 193 6.49 2.64 14.90
C ARG A 193 5.98 1.23 15.19
N LYS A 194 6.60 0.50 16.13
CA LYS A 194 6.13 -0.85 16.53
C LYS A 194 4.70 -0.86 17.09
N VAL A 195 4.31 0.19 17.82
CA VAL A 195 2.92 0.35 18.31
C VAL A 195 1.96 0.55 17.14
N LEU A 196 2.28 1.42 16.18
CA LEU A 196 1.46 1.66 15.00
C LEU A 196 1.37 0.44 14.09
N GLU A 197 2.47 -0.27 13.86
CA GLU A 197 2.47 -1.52 13.07
C GLU A 197 1.62 -2.62 13.72
N CYS A 198 1.70 -2.74 15.05
CA CYS A 198 0.82 -3.66 15.79
C CYS A 198 -0.64 -3.21 15.61
N PHE A 199 -0.95 -1.92 15.79
CA PHE A 199 -2.31 -1.41 15.60
C PHE A 199 -2.84 -1.70 14.18
N LEU A 200 -2.04 -1.40 13.15
CA LEU A 200 -2.36 -1.69 11.75
C LEU A 200 -2.71 -3.16 11.52
N SER A 201 -1.89 -4.06 12.05
CA SER A 201 -2.13 -5.50 11.93
C SER A 201 -3.46 -5.90 12.57
N TRP A 202 -3.76 -5.39 13.76
CA TRP A 202 -5.01 -5.71 14.46
C TRP A 202 -6.25 -5.15 13.74
N ILE A 203 -6.23 -3.92 13.24
CA ILE A 203 -7.39 -3.37 12.53
C ILE A 203 -7.65 -4.04 11.17
N LYS A 204 -6.60 -4.56 10.52
CA LYS A 204 -6.69 -5.24 9.23
C LYS A 204 -7.36 -6.61 9.31
N TYR A 205 -7.14 -7.32 10.42
CA TYR A 205 -7.57 -8.72 10.57
C TYR A 205 -8.65 -8.92 11.63
N THR A 206 -9.09 -7.85 12.30
CA THR A 206 -10.16 -7.90 13.31
C THR A 206 -11.19 -6.81 13.06
N ASN A 207 -12.41 -7.04 13.56
CA ASN A 207 -13.49 -6.08 13.43
C ASN A 207 -13.53 -5.18 14.67
N LEU A 208 -13.10 -3.93 14.52
CA LEU A 208 -13.34 -2.87 15.51
C LEU A 208 -14.69 -2.20 15.24
N GLN A 209 -15.41 -1.85 16.30
CA GLN A 209 -16.67 -1.12 16.14
C GLN A 209 -16.39 0.31 15.66
N ALA A 210 -17.25 0.84 14.80
CA ALA A 210 -17.09 2.20 14.25
C ALA A 210 -16.90 3.27 15.34
N ASN A 211 -17.63 3.16 16.46
CA ASN A 211 -17.48 4.08 17.60
C ASN A 211 -16.12 3.97 18.29
N GLU A 212 -15.54 2.78 18.38
CA GLU A 212 -14.21 2.56 18.97
C GLU A 212 -13.13 3.21 18.09
N ILE A 213 -13.25 3.09 16.76
CA ILE A 213 -12.34 3.73 15.81
C ILE A 213 -12.51 5.25 15.84
N ALA A 214 -13.73 5.76 15.80
CA ALA A 214 -14.00 7.20 15.78
C ALA A 214 -13.47 7.92 17.03
N GLN A 215 -13.46 7.24 18.18
CA GLN A 215 -12.94 7.76 19.44
C GLN A 215 -11.44 7.46 19.64
N ASN A 216 -10.83 6.69 18.74
CA ASN A 216 -9.43 6.29 18.87
C ASN A 216 -8.49 7.47 18.51
N PRO A 217 -7.64 7.93 19.44
CA PRO A 217 -6.77 9.08 19.21
C PRO A 217 -5.63 8.80 18.21
N PHE A 218 -5.35 7.53 17.87
CA PHE A 218 -4.39 7.22 16.81
C PHE A 218 -4.85 7.72 15.45
N ILE A 219 -6.16 7.82 15.19
CA ILE A 219 -6.65 8.31 13.90
C ILE A 219 -6.17 9.74 13.62
N PRO A 220 -6.50 10.77 14.43
CA PRO A 220 -5.97 12.11 14.21
C PRO A 220 -4.44 12.20 14.37
N GLU A 221 -3.83 11.37 15.23
CA GLU A 221 -2.37 11.33 15.38
C GLU A 221 -1.67 10.84 14.09
N CYS A 222 -2.24 9.86 13.39
CA CYS A 222 -1.74 9.38 12.10
C CYS A 222 -1.76 10.51 11.05
N PHE A 223 -2.86 11.27 10.95
CA PHE A 223 -2.92 12.42 10.04
C PHE A 223 -1.84 13.45 10.36
N LYS A 224 -1.60 13.72 11.64
CA LYS A 224 -0.51 14.60 12.09
C LYS A 224 0.86 14.09 11.61
N TYR A 225 1.15 12.80 11.75
CA TYR A 225 2.42 12.23 11.29
C TYR A 225 2.60 12.34 9.76
N VAL A 226 1.54 12.23 8.98
CA VAL A 226 1.62 12.44 7.52
C VAL A 226 1.87 13.91 7.17
N VAL A 227 1.26 14.85 7.90
CA VAL A 227 1.51 16.30 7.74
C VAL A 227 2.94 16.65 8.13
N GLU A 228 3.44 16.17 9.27
CA GLU A 228 4.81 16.43 9.74
C GLU A 228 5.87 15.71 8.89
N GLY A 229 5.50 14.57 8.30
CA GLY A 229 6.41 13.69 7.58
C GLY A 229 7.33 12.89 8.51
N GLY A 230 8.37 12.30 7.92
CA GLY A 230 9.39 11.55 8.67
C GLY A 230 9.03 10.08 8.88
N GLU A 231 9.72 9.46 9.83
CA GLU A 231 9.81 8.00 9.97
C GLU A 231 8.50 7.25 10.27
N LEU A 232 7.46 7.95 10.72
CA LEU A 232 6.15 7.36 11.06
C LEU A 232 5.10 7.55 9.97
N SER A 233 5.36 8.41 8.97
CA SER A 233 4.33 8.83 8.02
C SER A 233 3.82 7.69 7.15
N GLU A 234 4.69 6.74 6.80
CA GLU A 234 4.29 5.59 5.97
C GLU A 234 3.34 4.65 6.72
N THR A 235 3.71 4.21 7.93
CA THR A 235 2.83 3.37 8.76
C THR A 235 1.52 4.09 9.10
N ALA A 236 1.57 5.41 9.32
CA ALA A 236 0.38 6.21 9.55
C ALA A 236 -0.53 6.27 8.31
N THR A 237 0.06 6.39 7.12
CA THR A 237 -0.66 6.35 5.84
C THR A 237 -1.37 5.01 5.66
N ASP A 238 -0.67 3.89 5.92
CA ASP A 238 -1.26 2.56 5.83
C ASP A 238 -2.43 2.36 6.81
N ILE A 239 -2.34 2.89 8.03
CA ILE A 239 -3.45 2.88 9.00
C ILE A 239 -4.66 3.65 8.48
N ILE A 240 -4.45 4.86 7.95
CA ILE A 240 -5.54 5.69 7.43
C ILE A 240 -6.23 4.99 6.26
N ILE A 241 -5.45 4.41 5.34
CA ILE A 241 -5.96 3.65 4.19
C ILE A 241 -6.76 2.43 4.65
N GLU A 242 -6.26 1.67 5.63
CA GLU A 242 -6.98 0.50 6.15
C GLU A 242 -8.32 0.90 6.79
N VAL A 243 -8.34 1.98 7.57
CA VAL A 243 -9.59 2.51 8.15
C VAL A 243 -10.57 2.96 7.07
N LEU A 244 -10.10 3.63 6.00
CA LEU A 244 -10.94 4.00 4.86
C LEU A 244 -11.53 2.77 4.14
N ARG A 245 -10.75 1.69 4.00
CA ARG A 245 -11.24 0.42 3.45
C ARG A 245 -12.28 -0.25 4.33
N MET A 246 -12.15 -0.16 5.65
CA MET A 246 -13.20 -0.60 6.56
C MET A 246 -14.49 0.22 6.37
N CYS A 247 -14.36 1.53 6.20
CA CYS A 247 -15.49 2.43 5.96
C CYS A 247 -16.21 2.14 4.63
N SER A 248 -15.47 1.77 3.58
CA SER A 248 -16.03 1.49 2.26
C SER A 248 -16.84 0.18 2.19
N GLN A 249 -16.61 -0.76 3.12
CA GLN A 249 -17.37 -2.01 3.23
C GLN A 249 -18.79 -1.80 3.78
N ASP A 250 -18.95 -0.92 4.79
CA ASP A 250 -20.26 -0.56 5.35
C ASP A 250 -20.33 0.93 5.70
N PHE A 251 -20.55 1.73 4.66
CA PHE A 251 -20.61 3.18 4.74
C PHE A 251 -21.61 3.70 5.79
N SER A 252 -22.71 2.97 6.05
CA SER A 252 -23.75 3.38 6.99
C SER A 252 -23.30 3.25 8.45
N VAL A 253 -22.58 2.17 8.77
CA VAL A 253 -22.08 1.87 10.10
C VAL A 253 -20.91 2.79 10.46
N TYR A 254 -20.03 3.08 9.50
CA TYR A 254 -18.80 3.84 9.74
C TYR A 254 -18.94 5.36 9.56
N GLN A 255 -20.16 5.91 9.46
CA GLN A 255 -20.39 7.36 9.38
C GLN A 255 -19.61 8.21 10.41
N PRO A 256 -19.55 7.84 11.72
CA PRO A 256 -18.79 8.62 12.70
C PRO A 256 -17.29 8.67 12.38
N VAL A 257 -16.73 7.58 11.84
CA VAL A 257 -15.31 7.50 11.46
C VAL A 257 -15.03 8.38 10.25
N ILE A 258 -15.93 8.36 9.27
CA ILE A 258 -15.84 9.21 8.07
C ILE A 258 -15.81 10.69 8.48
N GLN A 259 -16.66 11.12 9.41
CA GLN A 259 -16.66 12.50 9.92
C GLN A 259 -15.32 12.88 10.57
N VAL A 260 -14.71 11.97 11.33
CA VAL A 260 -13.38 12.19 11.89
C VAL A 260 -12.35 12.35 10.78
N ILE A 261 -12.33 11.46 9.78
CA ILE A 261 -11.38 11.53 8.66
C ILE A 261 -11.53 12.85 7.88
N LEU A 262 -12.76 13.20 7.50
CA LEU A 262 -13.08 14.45 6.79
C LEU A 262 -12.54 15.67 7.54
N SER A 263 -12.68 15.71 8.88
CA SER A 263 -12.15 16.79 9.71
C SER A 263 -10.62 16.92 9.67
N GLN A 264 -9.89 15.87 9.32
CA GLN A 264 -8.41 15.86 9.27
C GLN A 264 -7.85 16.19 7.88
N LEU A 265 -8.64 16.02 6.81
CA LEU A 265 -8.16 16.23 5.43
C LEU A 265 -7.62 17.64 5.16
N GLY A 266 -8.13 18.64 5.87
CA GLY A 266 -7.68 20.03 5.74
C GLY A 266 -6.18 20.21 5.96
N GLY A 267 -5.59 19.51 6.94
CA GLY A 267 -4.15 19.58 7.23
C GLY A 267 -3.30 19.02 6.08
N LEU A 268 -3.72 17.88 5.53
CA LEU A 268 -3.06 17.28 4.36
C LEU A 268 -3.17 18.20 3.13
N ARG A 269 -4.33 18.82 2.92
CA ARG A 269 -4.51 19.77 1.81
C ARG A 269 -3.56 20.95 1.93
N THR A 270 -3.43 21.53 3.12
CA THR A 270 -2.51 22.65 3.34
C THR A 270 -1.06 22.27 3.05
N LYS A 271 -0.61 21.08 3.45
CA LYS A 271 0.72 20.56 3.08
C LYS A 271 0.84 20.41 1.56
N PHE A 272 -0.14 19.80 0.91
CA PHE A 272 -0.15 19.58 -0.53
C PHE A 272 -0.06 20.89 -1.33
N GLU A 273 -0.88 21.89 -0.97
CA GLU A 273 -0.88 23.20 -1.60
C GLU A 273 0.43 23.96 -1.37
N ALA A 274 1.02 23.86 -0.17
CA ALA A 274 2.30 24.48 0.15
C ALA A 274 3.46 23.88 -0.67
N LEU A 275 3.45 22.57 -0.92
CA LEU A 275 4.41 21.90 -1.80
C LEU A 275 4.21 22.35 -3.25
N LEU A 276 2.99 22.22 -3.77
CA LEU A 276 2.67 22.56 -5.16
C LEU A 276 2.81 24.05 -5.49
N GLY A 277 2.71 24.95 -4.51
CA GLY A 277 2.94 26.39 -4.69
C GLY A 277 4.33 26.73 -5.22
N ARG A 278 5.28 25.79 -5.18
CA ARG A 278 6.65 25.92 -5.71
C ARG A 278 6.78 25.46 -7.17
N GLY A 279 5.72 24.88 -7.74
CA GLY A 279 5.73 24.16 -9.02
C GLY A 279 5.85 22.65 -8.84
N ALA A 280 5.29 21.87 -9.77
CA ALA A 280 5.14 20.42 -9.63
C ALA A 280 6.48 19.67 -9.52
N GLU A 281 7.46 20.00 -10.36
CA GLU A 281 8.81 19.40 -10.32
C GLU A 281 9.52 19.70 -9.00
N ALA A 282 9.53 20.98 -8.58
CA ALA A 282 10.16 21.37 -7.32
C ALA A 282 9.45 20.80 -6.08
N ALA A 283 8.16 20.47 -6.19
CA ALA A 283 7.41 19.80 -5.14
C ALA A 283 7.83 18.33 -5.00
N LEU A 284 8.03 17.62 -6.11
CA LEU A 284 8.53 16.24 -6.12
C LEU A 284 9.96 16.16 -5.56
N ASP A 285 10.84 17.07 -6.00
CA ASP A 285 12.21 17.16 -5.48
C ASP A 285 12.25 17.43 -3.96
N ALA A 286 11.25 18.14 -3.44
CA ALA A 286 11.21 18.52 -2.03
C ALA A 286 10.62 17.41 -1.12
N ASP A 287 9.54 16.75 -1.53
CA ASP A 287 8.83 15.75 -0.72
C ASP A 287 7.95 14.83 -1.60
N GLN A 288 8.57 14.03 -2.48
CA GLN A 288 7.86 13.04 -3.30
C GLN A 288 7.07 12.04 -2.43
N ASP A 289 7.67 11.54 -1.35
CA ASP A 289 7.03 10.57 -0.44
C ASP A 289 5.76 11.19 0.20
N GLY A 290 5.83 12.44 0.64
CA GLY A 290 4.66 13.14 1.17
C GLY A 290 3.56 13.36 0.13
N LEU A 291 3.91 13.68 -1.12
CA LEU A 291 2.93 13.79 -2.22
C LEU A 291 2.29 12.44 -2.54
N LEU A 292 3.08 11.37 -2.53
CA LEU A 292 2.62 10.00 -2.73
C LEU A 292 1.64 9.58 -1.62
N GLN A 293 1.99 9.84 -0.36
CA GLN A 293 1.14 9.53 0.80
C GLN A 293 -0.19 10.30 0.75
N ILE A 294 -0.14 11.60 0.44
CA ILE A 294 -1.34 12.43 0.28
C ILE A 294 -2.21 11.89 -0.87
N CYS A 295 -1.61 11.56 -2.02
CA CYS A 295 -2.32 10.98 -3.15
C CYS A 295 -3.06 9.70 -2.75
N ARG A 296 -2.37 8.75 -2.11
CA ARG A 296 -2.97 7.48 -1.66
C ARG A 296 -4.15 7.71 -0.70
N ILE A 297 -4.01 8.62 0.27
CA ILE A 297 -5.08 8.92 1.22
C ILE A 297 -6.28 9.57 0.53
N TYR A 298 -6.06 10.55 -0.35
CA TYR A 298 -7.16 11.23 -1.05
C TYR A 298 -7.88 10.33 -2.04
N VAL A 299 -7.15 9.45 -2.75
CA VAL A 299 -7.76 8.48 -3.67
C VAL A 299 -8.61 7.47 -2.88
N GLU A 300 -8.07 6.86 -1.81
CA GLU A 300 -8.85 5.93 -0.98
C GLU A 300 -10.04 6.63 -0.29
N THR A 301 -9.90 7.92 0.05
CA THR A 301 -11.02 8.75 0.52
C THR A 301 -12.08 8.92 -0.58
N GLY A 302 -11.68 9.28 -1.79
CA GLY A 302 -12.57 9.41 -2.94
C GLY A 302 -13.35 8.11 -3.20
N GLU A 303 -12.65 6.98 -3.21
CA GLU A 303 -13.21 5.63 -3.37
C GLU A 303 -14.23 5.29 -2.28
N CYS A 304 -13.90 5.57 -1.02
CA CYS A 304 -14.80 5.35 0.12
C CYS A 304 -16.06 6.23 0.03
N LEU A 305 -15.93 7.45 -0.51
CA LEU A 305 -16.98 8.46 -0.49
C LEU A 305 -17.73 8.59 -1.82
N VAL A 306 -17.55 7.68 -2.79
CA VAL A 306 -18.33 7.68 -4.05
C VAL A 306 -19.84 7.85 -3.81
N PRO A 307 -20.48 7.18 -2.84
CA PRO A 307 -21.91 7.42 -2.56
C PRO A 307 -22.24 8.88 -2.17
N ILE A 308 -21.37 9.55 -1.41
CA ILE A 308 -21.53 10.97 -1.06
C ILE A 308 -21.26 11.84 -2.28
N ILE A 309 -20.18 11.58 -3.01
CA ILE A 309 -19.80 12.34 -4.21
C ILE A 309 -20.96 12.35 -5.22
N MET A 310 -21.63 11.21 -5.40
CA MET A 310 -22.79 11.06 -6.27
C MET A 310 -24.07 11.77 -5.79
N GLN A 311 -24.18 12.08 -4.50
CA GLN A 311 -25.34 12.77 -3.91
C GLN A 311 -25.11 14.27 -3.71
N GLN A 312 -23.86 14.66 -3.47
CA GLN A 312 -23.44 15.98 -2.98
C GLN A 312 -22.29 16.55 -3.84
N SER A 313 -22.33 16.31 -5.15
CA SER A 313 -21.29 16.70 -6.12
C SER A 313 -20.89 18.18 -6.08
N SER A 314 -21.81 19.06 -5.67
CA SER A 314 -21.62 20.51 -5.60
C SER A 314 -21.19 21.02 -4.22
N GLU A 315 -21.13 20.15 -3.20
CA GLU A 315 -20.67 20.53 -1.87
C GLU A 315 -19.18 20.85 -1.88
N ALA A 316 -18.79 21.90 -1.16
CA ALA A 316 -17.43 22.42 -1.22
C ALA A 316 -16.38 21.38 -0.83
N GLU A 317 -16.67 20.54 0.16
CA GLU A 317 -15.77 19.48 0.62
C GLU A 317 -15.53 18.41 -0.44
N VAL A 318 -16.59 17.95 -1.12
CA VAL A 318 -16.51 16.99 -2.24
C VAL A 318 -15.68 17.57 -3.38
N VAL A 319 -15.94 18.83 -3.75
CA VAL A 319 -15.18 19.52 -4.80
C VAL A 319 -13.70 19.60 -4.45
N LEU A 320 -13.36 19.88 -3.18
CA LEU A 320 -11.97 19.96 -2.72
C LEU A 320 -11.27 18.60 -2.76
N ILE A 321 -11.95 17.51 -2.41
CA ILE A 321 -11.41 16.15 -2.54
C ILE A 321 -11.08 15.85 -4.01
N LEU A 322 -12.04 16.06 -4.91
CA LEU A 322 -11.85 15.84 -6.35
C LEU A 322 -10.73 16.71 -6.93
N GLN A 323 -10.60 17.96 -6.47
CA GLN A 323 -9.52 18.85 -6.91
C GLN A 323 -8.13 18.36 -6.51
N VAL A 324 -7.97 17.82 -5.30
CA VAL A 324 -6.68 17.26 -4.86
C VAL A 324 -6.34 16.03 -5.68
N ILE A 325 -7.29 15.10 -5.85
CA ILE A 325 -7.10 13.89 -6.68
C ILE A 325 -6.72 14.27 -8.11
N LEU A 326 -7.40 15.27 -8.69
CA LEU A 326 -7.14 15.78 -10.04
C LEU A 326 -5.73 16.35 -10.17
N ARG A 327 -5.28 17.12 -9.17
CA ARG A 327 -3.90 17.63 -9.14
C ARG A 327 -2.87 16.51 -8.97
N CYS A 328 -3.18 15.45 -8.23
CA CYS A 328 -2.34 14.27 -8.17
C CYS A 328 -2.22 13.57 -9.54
N THR A 329 -3.32 13.50 -10.31
CA THR A 329 -3.30 12.97 -11.69
C THR A 329 -2.43 13.79 -12.64
N ASP A 330 -2.26 15.09 -12.38
CA ASP A 330 -1.42 15.99 -13.22
C ASP A 330 0.05 16.09 -12.74
N LEU A 331 0.46 15.35 -11.71
CA LEU A 331 1.85 15.35 -11.28
C LEU A 331 2.77 14.67 -12.33
N PRO A 332 4.00 15.16 -12.55
CA PRO A 332 4.98 14.55 -13.45
C PRO A 332 5.69 13.30 -12.89
N SER A 333 5.16 12.69 -11.83
CA SER A 333 5.62 11.40 -11.34
C SER A 333 4.69 10.28 -11.82
N GLN A 334 5.25 9.30 -12.56
CA GLN A 334 4.49 8.14 -13.04
C GLN A 334 3.90 7.30 -11.90
N GLU A 335 4.60 7.24 -10.76
CA GLU A 335 4.15 6.52 -9.57
C GLU A 335 2.91 7.19 -8.96
N ILE A 336 2.88 8.52 -8.90
CA ILE A 336 1.79 9.26 -8.26
C ILE A 336 0.60 9.42 -9.20
N CYS A 337 0.82 9.78 -10.47
CA CYS A 337 -0.26 10.11 -11.40
C CYS A 337 -1.07 8.88 -11.84
N ALA A 338 -0.51 7.67 -11.70
CA ALA A 338 -1.21 6.42 -12.00
C ALA A 338 -2.21 6.00 -10.92
N ILE A 339 -2.02 6.42 -9.66
CA ILE A 339 -2.87 5.99 -8.53
C ILE A 339 -4.33 6.40 -8.70
N PRO A 340 -4.68 7.63 -9.12
CA PRO A 340 -6.07 8.04 -9.28
C PRO A 340 -6.83 7.43 -10.47
N LEU A 341 -6.16 6.75 -11.41
CA LEU A 341 -6.77 6.38 -12.69
C LEU A 341 -7.97 5.43 -12.51
N GLU A 342 -7.84 4.42 -11.65
CA GLU A 342 -8.93 3.48 -11.36
C GLU A 342 -10.12 4.19 -10.68
N PHE A 343 -9.83 5.16 -9.81
CA PHE A 343 -10.87 5.98 -9.17
C PHE A 343 -11.68 6.76 -10.20
N TRP A 344 -11.01 7.40 -11.17
CA TRP A 344 -11.70 8.15 -12.22
C TRP A 344 -12.54 7.24 -13.13
N HIS A 345 -12.03 6.05 -13.46
CA HIS A 345 -12.78 5.04 -14.20
C HIS A 345 -14.04 4.60 -13.44
N ARG A 346 -13.89 4.25 -12.16
CA ARG A 346 -15.00 3.82 -11.30
C ARG A 346 -16.04 4.92 -11.12
N LEU A 347 -15.60 6.17 -10.91
CA LEU A 347 -16.51 7.30 -10.79
C LEU A 347 -17.28 7.53 -12.10
N ALA A 348 -16.63 7.40 -13.25
CA ALA A 348 -17.30 7.56 -14.54
C ALA A 348 -18.38 6.50 -14.75
N ASN A 349 -18.05 5.25 -14.46
CA ASN A 349 -18.99 4.14 -14.51
C ASN A 349 -20.21 4.39 -13.60
N GLU A 350 -20.00 4.88 -12.37
CA GLU A 350 -21.10 5.13 -11.45
C GLU A 350 -21.97 6.32 -11.87
N VAL A 351 -21.37 7.37 -12.46
CA VAL A 351 -22.09 8.50 -13.04
C VAL A 351 -22.97 8.05 -14.22
N CYS A 352 -22.43 7.22 -15.11
CA CYS A 352 -23.10 6.79 -16.32
C CYS A 352 -24.05 5.58 -16.12
N ARG A 353 -24.02 4.92 -14.96
CA ARG A 353 -24.79 3.71 -14.66
C ARG A 353 -26.30 3.87 -14.79
N HIS A 354 -26.81 5.08 -14.53
CA HIS A 354 -28.23 5.38 -14.37
C HIS A 354 -28.64 6.52 -15.32
N PRO A 355 -29.25 6.23 -16.49
CA PRO A 355 -29.64 7.23 -17.49
C PRO A 355 -30.59 8.31 -16.97
N GLU A 356 -31.37 8.01 -15.93
CA GLU A 356 -32.22 8.98 -15.21
C GLU A 356 -31.44 10.11 -14.51
N ASN A 357 -30.12 10.00 -14.42
CA ASN A 357 -29.22 10.98 -13.79
C ASN A 357 -28.49 11.89 -14.81
N ASP A 358 -29.06 12.19 -15.98
CA ASP A 358 -28.46 13.12 -16.96
C ASP A 358 -28.01 14.46 -16.31
N VAL A 359 -28.77 14.97 -15.33
CA VAL A 359 -28.39 16.18 -14.57
C VAL A 359 -27.08 16.00 -13.79
N LYS A 360 -26.77 14.79 -13.33
CA LYS A 360 -25.50 14.49 -12.66
C LYS A 360 -24.35 14.42 -13.66
N ILE A 361 -24.57 13.90 -14.87
CA ILE A 361 -23.55 13.92 -15.93
C ILE A 361 -23.07 15.36 -16.14
N ASP A 362 -24.00 16.31 -16.27
CA ASP A 362 -23.69 17.73 -16.42
C ASP A 362 -22.84 18.30 -15.26
N GLN A 363 -23.05 17.84 -14.02
CA GLN A 363 -22.28 18.28 -12.85
C GLN A 363 -20.83 17.78 -12.89
N PHE A 364 -20.57 16.60 -13.47
CA PHE A 364 -19.23 16.02 -13.56
C PHE A 364 -18.48 16.41 -14.85
N GLN A 365 -19.17 16.92 -15.88
CA GLN A 365 -18.54 17.36 -17.13
C GLN A 365 -17.36 18.31 -16.90
N GLY A 366 -17.45 19.24 -15.95
CA GLY A 366 -16.36 20.16 -15.65
C GLY A 366 -15.08 19.46 -15.18
N VAL A 367 -15.21 18.45 -14.32
CA VAL A 367 -14.09 17.66 -13.81
C VAL A 367 -13.48 16.80 -14.91
N TYR A 368 -14.31 16.11 -15.70
CA TYR A 368 -13.82 15.24 -16.78
C TYR A 368 -13.26 16.03 -17.97
N LYS A 369 -13.73 17.26 -18.20
CA LYS A 369 -13.10 18.17 -19.17
C LYS A 369 -11.68 18.54 -18.74
N GLU A 370 -11.45 18.77 -17.46
CA GLU A 370 -10.09 19.02 -16.96
C GLU A 370 -9.23 17.75 -16.97
N LEU A 371 -9.81 16.57 -16.66
CA LEU A 371 -9.10 15.28 -16.81
C LEU A 371 -8.68 15.00 -18.26
N LEU A 372 -9.49 15.40 -19.23
CA LEU A 372 -9.13 15.33 -20.64
C LEU A 372 -7.91 16.24 -20.94
N SER A 373 -7.89 17.46 -20.41
CA SER A 373 -6.72 18.35 -20.50
C SER A 373 -5.48 17.74 -19.84
N ILE A 374 -5.63 17.14 -18.66
CA ILE A 374 -4.54 16.47 -17.94
C ILE A 374 -4.01 15.28 -18.74
N SER A 375 -4.91 14.47 -19.31
CA SER A 375 -4.54 13.29 -20.11
C SER A 375 -3.68 13.69 -21.30
N ILE A 376 -3.99 14.81 -21.96
CA ILE A 376 -3.14 15.37 -23.02
C ILE A 376 -1.76 15.78 -22.48
N ARG A 377 -1.71 16.50 -21.35
CA ARG A 377 -0.43 16.90 -20.72
C ARG A 377 0.42 15.69 -20.33
N ARG A 378 -0.18 14.67 -19.72
CA ARG A 378 0.53 13.44 -19.29
C ARG A 378 0.95 12.56 -20.47
N CYS A 379 0.27 12.66 -21.61
CA CYS A 379 0.68 12.03 -22.86
C CYS A 379 1.78 12.80 -23.62
N THR A 380 2.17 13.99 -23.15
CA THR A 380 3.22 14.81 -23.77
C THR A 380 4.59 14.24 -23.47
N LEU A 381 5.34 13.92 -24.53
CA LEU A 381 6.70 13.41 -24.43
C LEU A 381 7.70 14.53 -24.14
N ASN A 382 8.85 14.15 -23.57
CA ASN A 382 9.99 15.05 -23.44
C ASN A 382 10.48 15.46 -24.83
N ALA A 383 10.97 16.70 -24.98
CA ALA A 383 11.39 17.25 -26.28
C ALA A 383 12.49 16.44 -27.00
N THR A 384 13.22 15.60 -26.27
CA THR A 384 14.30 14.75 -26.79
C THR A 384 13.85 13.32 -27.13
N GLN A 385 12.61 12.93 -26.81
CA GLN A 385 12.08 11.60 -27.06
C GLN A 385 11.37 11.54 -28.41
N ASP A 386 11.70 10.51 -29.20
CA ASP A 386 10.98 10.18 -30.43
C ASP A 386 9.74 9.34 -30.09
N PRO A 387 8.51 9.77 -30.43
CA PRO A 387 7.28 9.00 -30.22
C PRO A 387 7.31 7.58 -30.81
N PHE A 388 8.06 7.36 -31.88
CA PHE A 388 8.18 6.06 -32.55
C PHE A 388 9.24 5.15 -31.92
N GLN A 389 10.05 5.69 -31.02
CA GLN A 389 11.09 4.96 -30.27
C GLN A 389 10.90 5.07 -28.76
N ALA A 390 9.71 5.46 -28.31
CA ALA A 390 9.37 5.47 -26.90
C ALA A 390 9.54 4.06 -26.32
N ASP A 391 10.12 3.97 -25.12
CA ASP A 391 10.22 2.70 -24.41
C ASP A 391 8.83 2.15 -24.03
N ASP A 392 8.80 0.86 -23.67
CA ASP A 392 7.57 0.15 -23.32
C ASP A 392 6.86 0.77 -22.11
N GLU A 393 7.60 1.41 -21.19
CA GLU A 393 7.04 2.03 -19.97
C GLU A 393 6.28 3.31 -20.30
N VAL A 394 6.87 4.19 -21.11
CA VAL A 394 6.24 5.41 -21.62
C VAL A 394 5.03 5.06 -22.48
N ALA A 395 5.16 4.07 -23.37
CA ALA A 395 4.05 3.59 -24.18
C ALA A 395 2.90 3.08 -23.30
N ALA A 396 3.17 2.22 -22.31
CA ALA A 396 2.17 1.72 -21.38
C ALA A 396 1.52 2.85 -20.56
N SER A 397 2.30 3.84 -20.12
CA SER A 397 1.78 5.01 -19.42
C SER A 397 0.79 5.80 -20.29
N ARG A 398 1.15 6.10 -21.54
CA ARG A 398 0.28 6.79 -22.50
C ARG A 398 -1.01 6.01 -22.77
N GLN A 399 -0.93 4.67 -22.85
CA GLN A 399 -2.12 3.82 -23.01
C GLN A 399 -3.06 3.88 -21.81
N ARG A 400 -2.53 3.94 -20.57
CA ARG A 400 -3.36 4.14 -19.38
C ARG A 400 -4.11 5.47 -19.40
N PHE A 401 -3.46 6.55 -19.85
CA PHE A 401 -4.12 7.84 -20.02
C PHE A 401 -5.11 7.87 -21.18
N LEU A 402 -4.90 7.09 -22.24
CA LEU A 402 -5.95 6.89 -23.26
C LEU A 402 -7.18 6.20 -22.68
N GLY A 403 -7.01 5.22 -21.78
CA GLY A 403 -8.14 4.65 -21.03
C GLY A 403 -8.93 5.71 -20.26
N LEU A 404 -8.23 6.63 -19.58
CA LEU A 404 -8.88 7.77 -18.92
C LEU A 404 -9.60 8.71 -19.91
N VAL A 405 -9.07 8.88 -21.14
CA VAL A 405 -9.77 9.62 -22.21
C VAL A 405 -11.05 8.90 -22.61
N GLU A 406 -11.06 7.57 -22.68
CA GLU A 406 -12.30 6.81 -22.95
C GLU A 406 -13.35 7.09 -21.88
N ASP A 407 -12.97 7.08 -20.60
CA ASP A 407 -13.86 7.43 -19.48
C ASP A 407 -14.39 8.87 -19.60
N CYS A 408 -13.54 9.81 -20.04
CA CYS A 408 -13.96 11.17 -20.32
C CYS A 408 -15.02 11.24 -21.43
N LEU A 409 -14.97 10.36 -22.43
CA LEU A 409 -15.94 10.32 -23.54
C LEU A 409 -17.29 9.71 -23.16
N GLU A 410 -17.35 8.96 -22.04
CA GLU A 410 -18.62 8.47 -21.52
C GLU A 410 -19.41 9.60 -20.83
N ILE A 411 -18.72 10.58 -20.24
CA ILE A 411 -19.34 11.74 -19.57
C ILE A 411 -19.47 12.95 -20.49
N LEU A 412 -18.42 13.25 -21.26
CA LEU A 412 -18.41 14.30 -22.26
C LEU A 412 -18.97 13.71 -23.55
N THR A 413 -19.98 14.34 -24.16
CA THR A 413 -20.38 13.92 -25.52
C THR A 413 -19.13 13.94 -26.45
N PRO A 414 -18.98 12.97 -27.37
CA PRO A 414 -17.79 12.90 -28.23
C PRO A 414 -17.49 14.21 -28.98
N ASN A 415 -18.55 14.94 -29.36
CA ASN A 415 -18.43 16.23 -30.01
C ASN A 415 -17.91 17.33 -29.07
N ALA A 416 -18.37 17.37 -27.81
CA ALA A 416 -17.88 18.32 -26.82
C ALA A 416 -16.41 18.05 -26.44
N ALA A 417 -16.05 16.77 -26.32
CA ALA A 417 -14.65 16.37 -26.10
C ALA A 417 -13.78 16.78 -27.30
N LEU A 418 -14.21 16.50 -28.54
CA LEU A 418 -13.49 16.89 -29.74
C LEU A 418 -13.31 18.42 -29.82
N GLU A 419 -14.37 19.18 -29.55
CA GLU A 419 -14.31 20.65 -29.51
C GLU A 419 -13.24 21.14 -28.53
N HIS A 420 -13.22 20.56 -27.32
CA HIS A 420 -12.24 20.91 -26.29
C HIS A 420 -10.79 20.58 -26.72
N VAL A 421 -10.54 19.38 -27.26
CA VAL A 421 -9.19 19.00 -27.71
C VAL A 421 -8.72 19.89 -28.86
N LEU A 422 -9.60 20.24 -29.80
CA LEU A 422 -9.26 21.12 -30.92
C LEU A 422 -8.99 22.57 -30.47
N GLN A 423 -9.79 23.10 -29.54
CA GLN A 423 -9.56 24.41 -28.94
C GLN A 423 -8.23 24.45 -28.18
N SER A 424 -7.97 23.44 -27.34
CA SER A 424 -6.70 23.27 -26.62
C SER A 424 -5.51 23.19 -27.59
N LEU A 425 -5.65 22.48 -28.71
CA LEU A 425 -4.61 22.40 -29.73
C LEU A 425 -4.34 23.76 -30.37
N LEU A 426 -5.39 24.53 -30.73
CA LEU A 426 -5.25 25.86 -31.31
C LEU A 426 -4.51 26.83 -30.37
N GLU A 427 -4.79 26.75 -29.06
CA GLU A 427 -4.13 27.56 -28.03
C GLU A 427 -2.69 27.08 -27.78
N GLY A 428 -2.48 25.77 -27.73
CA GLY A 428 -1.21 25.11 -27.42
C GLY A 428 -0.23 24.99 -28.59
N GLN A 429 -0.62 25.39 -29.81
CA GLN A 429 0.19 25.24 -31.03
C GLN A 429 1.61 25.80 -30.92
N ARG A 430 1.79 26.87 -30.13
CA ARG A 430 3.10 27.54 -29.96
C ARG A 430 4.01 26.87 -28.92
N GLN A 431 3.52 25.85 -28.21
CA GLN A 431 4.24 25.20 -27.12
C GLN A 431 5.21 24.10 -27.59
N GLY A 432 5.23 23.78 -28.89
CA GLY A 432 6.19 22.86 -29.50
C GLY A 432 5.56 21.59 -30.08
N VAL A 433 6.39 20.82 -30.79
CA VAL A 433 5.95 19.63 -31.54
C VAL A 433 5.45 18.52 -30.63
N THR A 434 6.05 18.33 -29.45
CA THR A 434 5.63 17.28 -28.51
C THR A 434 4.23 17.52 -27.94
N VAL A 435 3.88 18.78 -27.66
CA VAL A 435 2.51 19.14 -27.23
C VAL A 435 1.52 18.90 -28.37
N GLN A 436 1.87 19.26 -29.61
CA GLN A 436 1.01 18.98 -30.77
C GLN A 436 0.82 17.47 -30.96
N GLU A 437 1.90 16.69 -30.89
CA GLU A 437 1.87 15.23 -31.00
C GLU A 437 0.93 14.60 -29.96
N ALA A 438 0.98 15.05 -28.70
CA ALA A 438 0.11 14.52 -27.64
C ALA A 438 -1.37 14.80 -27.92
N HIS A 439 -1.69 15.99 -28.47
CA HIS A 439 -3.04 16.27 -28.93
C HIS A 439 -3.46 15.34 -30.07
N PHE A 440 -2.58 15.09 -31.07
CA PHE A 440 -2.90 14.15 -32.15
C PHE A 440 -3.08 12.71 -31.66
N PHE A 441 -2.27 12.29 -30.69
CA PHE A 441 -2.39 11.01 -30.05
C PHE A 441 -3.76 10.82 -29.39
N VAL A 442 -4.24 11.83 -28.64
CA VAL A 442 -5.59 11.82 -28.05
C VAL A 442 -6.70 11.97 -29.10
N LEU A 443 -6.49 12.83 -30.12
CA LEU A 443 -7.44 13.03 -31.23
C LEU A 443 -7.68 11.76 -32.04
N ALA A 444 -6.70 10.86 -32.14
CA ALA A 444 -6.88 9.58 -32.82
C ALA A 444 -8.03 8.76 -32.19
N LEU A 445 -8.17 8.80 -30.87
CA LEU A 445 -9.26 8.19 -30.14
C LEU A 445 -10.54 9.03 -30.24
N VAL A 446 -10.49 10.30 -29.82
CA VAL A 446 -11.67 11.18 -29.71
C VAL A 446 -12.33 11.40 -31.08
N GLY A 447 -11.53 11.65 -32.12
CA GLY A 447 -12.01 11.91 -33.47
C GLY A 447 -12.67 10.70 -34.12
N SER A 448 -12.29 9.47 -33.73
CA SER A 448 -12.94 8.26 -34.23
C SER A 448 -14.38 8.06 -33.71
N ARG A 449 -14.70 8.68 -32.57
CA ARG A 449 -16.02 8.58 -31.92
C ARG A 449 -16.93 9.79 -32.17
N ALA A 450 -16.37 10.89 -32.69
CA ALA A 450 -17.11 12.14 -32.93
C ALA A 450 -17.76 12.18 -34.32
N GLU A 451 -18.92 12.85 -34.42
CA GLU A 451 -19.62 13.08 -35.68
C GLU A 451 -19.43 14.52 -36.15
N VAL A 452 -18.51 14.73 -37.11
CA VAL A 452 -18.27 16.03 -37.71
C VAL A 452 -19.17 16.23 -38.94
N ARG A 453 -20.05 17.23 -38.89
CA ARG A 453 -20.89 17.62 -40.03
C ARG A 453 -20.34 18.87 -40.70
N GLU A 454 -20.43 18.95 -42.03
CA GLU A 454 -20.05 20.15 -42.77
C GLU A 454 -20.79 21.39 -42.24
N GLY A 455 -20.05 22.47 -42.02
CA GLY A 455 -20.59 23.73 -41.49
C GLY A 455 -20.79 23.79 -39.97
N SER A 456 -20.59 22.68 -39.23
CA SER A 456 -20.61 22.67 -37.77
C SER A 456 -19.43 23.47 -37.16
N VAL A 457 -19.52 23.80 -35.87
CA VAL A 457 -18.40 24.44 -35.12
C VAL A 457 -17.14 23.58 -35.19
N LEU A 458 -17.29 22.25 -35.06
CA LEU A 458 -16.20 21.28 -35.20
C LEU A 458 -15.54 21.35 -36.59
N TRP A 459 -16.34 21.45 -37.65
CA TRP A 459 -15.82 21.61 -39.01
C TRP A 459 -15.01 22.89 -39.15
N GLN A 460 -15.47 24.01 -38.57
CA GLN A 460 -14.73 25.27 -38.60
C GLN A 460 -13.41 25.20 -37.81
N LEU A 461 -13.42 24.55 -36.65
CA LEU A 461 -12.20 24.34 -35.85
C LEU A 461 -11.16 23.50 -36.60
N ILE A 462 -11.60 22.43 -37.27
CA ILE A 462 -10.72 21.59 -38.10
C ILE A 462 -10.13 22.39 -39.28
N GLN A 463 -10.96 23.19 -39.97
CA GLN A 463 -10.50 24.06 -41.05
C GLN A 463 -9.57 25.19 -40.56
N GLY A 464 -9.68 25.57 -39.29
CA GLY A 464 -8.82 26.55 -38.64
C GLY A 464 -7.47 26.03 -38.16
N LEU A 465 -7.24 24.70 -38.20
CA LEU A 465 -5.93 24.14 -37.90
C LEU A 465 -4.93 24.57 -38.98
N PRO A 466 -3.73 25.06 -38.62
CA PRO A 466 -2.70 25.38 -39.59
C PRO A 466 -2.27 24.09 -40.33
N PRO A 467 -1.82 24.22 -41.58
CA PRO A 467 -1.21 23.08 -42.28
C PRO A 467 0.02 22.62 -41.48
N LEU A 468 -0.07 21.44 -40.88
CA LEU A 468 0.93 20.93 -39.92
C LEU A 468 2.26 20.50 -40.56
N ILE A 469 2.45 20.74 -41.85
CA ILE A 469 3.70 20.45 -42.55
C ILE A 469 3.92 21.53 -43.62
N SER A 470 4.53 22.65 -43.24
CA SER A 470 5.15 23.58 -44.21
C SER A 470 6.36 24.33 -43.64
N SER A 471 7.14 23.68 -42.77
CA SER A 471 8.50 24.12 -42.49
C SER A 471 9.45 23.25 -43.31
N PRO A 472 10.11 23.78 -44.37
CA PRO A 472 11.18 23.06 -45.01
C PRO A 472 12.27 22.81 -43.96
N VAL A 473 12.68 21.55 -43.81
CA VAL A 473 13.94 21.22 -43.14
C VAL A 473 15.03 22.04 -43.83
N PRO A 474 15.82 22.88 -43.13
CA PRO A 474 16.91 23.60 -43.75
C PRO A 474 17.84 22.60 -44.44
N ALA A 475 18.08 22.78 -45.74
CA ALA A 475 18.88 21.89 -46.56
C ALA A 475 20.38 21.84 -46.15
N ASP A 476 20.78 22.61 -45.13
CA ASP A 476 22.19 22.72 -44.70
C ASP A 476 22.64 21.66 -43.69
N SER A 477 21.81 20.65 -43.38
CA SER A 477 22.24 19.50 -42.55
C SER A 477 22.44 18.20 -43.33
N MET A 478 22.52 18.26 -44.67
CA MET A 478 22.91 17.12 -45.52
C MET A 478 24.15 17.41 -46.39
N GLU A 479 25.10 18.20 -45.89
CA GLU A 479 26.50 18.11 -46.31
C GLU A 479 27.41 18.16 -45.07
N GLY A 480 28.05 17.02 -44.78
CA GLY A 480 28.96 16.82 -43.65
C GLY A 480 29.24 15.36 -43.41
#